data_AF-A0A2D5KCI3-F1
#
_entry.id   AF-A0A2D5KCI3-F1
#
_cell.length_a   1.000
_cell.length_b   1.000
_cell.length_c   1.000
_cell.angle_alpha   90.00
_cell.angle_beta   90.00
_cell.angle_gamma   90.00
#
_symmetry.space_group_name_H-M   'P 1'
#
loop_
_entity.id
_entity.type
_entity.pdbx_description
1 polymer ?
#
loop_
_entity_poly.entity_id
_entity_poly.type
_entity_poly.pdbx_seq_one_letter_code
_entity_poly.pdbx_strand_id
1 'polypeptide(L)'
;MTRKLILILGIIVIIIVFLYYGRSIYMPFVSKIKGKETVETRIEQIEEKVWNRLQNNLSLAGYKMDYPKEIILVAFKEEQILQVYAKDYNGIRIIKEYPFTAYSGKLGPKLKEGDRQIPEGIYNVEYLNPNSSYYLSIKVSYPNDFDKSKTELTNITELGGDIFIHGKAVTIGCIPIGDEAIEEVFVLTQKAITNNIKVIISPRDFRTNPSYPEIDEINWENELYNKIEDELKTLPNN
;
A
#
# COMPACT_ATOMS: atom_id res chain seq x y z
N MET A 1 24.23 27.93 -28.99
CA MET A 1 23.11 28.09 -28.03
C MET A 1 23.41 29.29 -27.14
N THR A 2 22.54 30.30 -27.06
CA THR A 2 22.82 31.53 -26.29
C THR A 2 22.78 31.25 -24.78
N ARG A 3 23.62 31.94 -23.98
CA ARG A 3 23.69 31.77 -22.51
C ARG A 3 22.33 31.93 -21.81
N LYS A 4 21.45 32.78 -22.35
CA LYS A 4 20.05 32.94 -21.91
C LYS A 4 19.22 31.68 -22.12
N LEU A 5 19.38 30.99 -23.24
CA LEU A 5 18.65 29.77 -23.55
C LEU A 5 19.05 28.62 -22.61
N ILE A 6 20.34 28.50 -22.27
CA ILE A 6 20.83 27.53 -21.28
C ILE A 6 20.22 27.79 -19.89
N LEU A 7 20.16 29.06 -19.46
CA LEU A 7 19.57 29.43 -18.18
C LEU A 7 18.08 29.13 -18.11
N ILE A 8 17.33 29.43 -19.18
CA ILE A 8 15.90 29.13 -19.26
C ILE A 8 15.65 27.61 -19.20
N LEU A 9 16.41 26.83 -19.98
CA LEU A 9 16.35 25.35 -19.93
C LEU A 9 16.68 24.83 -18.53
N GLY A 10 17.71 25.36 -17.88
CA GLY A 10 18.06 25.01 -16.50
C GLY A 10 16.93 25.27 -15.51
N ILE A 11 16.28 26.44 -15.60
CA ILE A 11 15.12 26.79 -14.76
C ILE A 11 13.94 25.86 -15.03
N ILE A 12 13.64 25.56 -16.29
CA ILE A 12 12.56 24.64 -16.66
C ILE A 12 12.83 23.25 -16.07
N VAL A 13 14.05 22.74 -16.16
CA VAL A 13 14.43 21.45 -15.57
C VAL A 13 14.26 21.48 -14.06
N ILE A 14 14.73 22.52 -13.37
CA ILE A 14 14.55 22.67 -11.92
C ILE A 14 13.07 22.68 -11.53
N ILE A 15 12.23 23.41 -12.28
CA ILE A 15 10.79 23.45 -12.04
C ILE A 15 10.16 22.07 -12.25
N ILE A 16 10.49 21.37 -13.34
CA ILE A 16 9.98 20.02 -13.60
C ILE A 16 10.38 19.05 -12.47
N VAL A 17 11.64 19.09 -12.05
CA VAL A 17 12.15 18.28 -10.93
C VAL A 17 11.40 18.63 -9.64
N PHE A 18 11.22 19.91 -9.32
CA PHE A 18 10.47 20.34 -8.14
C PHE A 18 9.00 19.93 -8.20
N LEU A 19 8.34 20.01 -9.36
CA LEU A 19 6.97 19.55 -9.53
C LEU A 19 6.83 18.04 -9.36
N TYR A 20 7.86 17.26 -9.74
CA TYR A 20 7.83 15.81 -9.60
C TYR A 20 8.13 15.34 -8.17
N TYR A 21 9.22 15.85 -7.56
CA TYR A 21 9.71 15.39 -6.26
C TYR A 21 9.22 16.24 -5.08
N GLY A 22 8.83 17.49 -5.31
CA GLY A 22 8.38 18.43 -4.28
C GLY A 22 6.89 18.35 -3.96
N ARG A 23 6.18 17.30 -4.38
CA ARG A 23 4.72 17.15 -4.20
C ARG A 23 4.27 17.35 -2.75
N SER A 24 5.01 16.79 -1.79
CA SER A 24 4.73 16.95 -0.36
C SER A 24 4.82 18.40 0.13
N ILE A 25 5.58 19.26 -0.56
CA ILE A 25 5.78 20.68 -0.21
C ILE A 25 4.65 21.53 -0.77
N TYR A 26 4.28 21.37 -2.05
CA TYR A 26 3.32 22.27 -2.70
C TYR A 26 1.85 21.81 -2.62
N MET A 27 1.57 20.50 -2.48
CA MET A 27 0.18 20.00 -2.45
C MET A 27 -0.68 20.55 -1.31
N PRO A 28 -0.16 20.79 -0.09
CA PRO A 28 -0.94 21.44 0.97
C PRO A 28 -1.46 22.82 0.54
N PHE A 29 -0.67 23.58 -0.21
CA PHE A 29 -1.05 24.90 -0.72
C PHE A 29 -2.04 24.79 -1.89
N VAL A 30 -1.81 23.87 -2.83
CA VAL A 30 -2.74 23.62 -3.95
C VAL A 30 -4.13 23.23 -3.45
N SER A 31 -4.20 22.33 -2.47
CA SER A 31 -5.47 21.87 -1.88
C SER A 31 -6.24 22.99 -1.20
N LYS A 32 -5.53 23.99 -0.65
CA LYS A 32 -6.14 25.18 -0.06
C LYS A 32 -6.77 26.11 -1.11
N ILE A 33 -6.23 26.13 -2.33
CA ILE A 33 -6.71 27.00 -3.44
C ILE A 33 -7.79 26.33 -4.27
N LYS A 34 -7.54 25.09 -4.73
CA LYS A 34 -8.43 24.37 -5.65
C LYS A 34 -9.56 23.62 -4.96
N GLY A 35 -9.52 23.51 -3.63
CA GLY A 35 -10.35 22.57 -2.88
C GLY A 35 -9.75 21.16 -2.87
N LYS A 36 -10.30 20.30 -2.02
CA LYS A 36 -9.94 18.88 -1.94
C LYS A 36 -10.79 18.09 -2.91
N GLU A 37 -10.19 17.12 -3.58
CA GLU A 37 -10.92 16.17 -4.42
C GLU A 37 -11.60 15.11 -3.56
N THR A 38 -12.75 14.62 -4.00
CA THR A 38 -13.40 13.45 -3.39
C THR A 38 -12.88 12.17 -4.03
N VAL A 39 -13.15 11.02 -3.40
CA VAL A 39 -12.79 9.72 -3.97
C VAL A 39 -13.48 9.54 -5.32
N GLU A 40 -14.76 9.91 -5.42
CA GLU A 40 -15.59 9.79 -6.63
C GLU A 40 -15.00 10.59 -7.78
N THR A 41 -14.73 11.88 -7.57
CA THR A 41 -14.14 12.74 -8.60
C THR A 41 -12.78 12.24 -9.07
N ARG A 42 -12.00 11.63 -8.17
CA ARG A 42 -10.70 11.08 -8.54
C ARG A 42 -10.82 9.78 -9.33
N ILE A 43 -11.77 8.92 -8.99
CA ILE A 43 -12.07 7.69 -9.74
C ILE A 43 -12.49 8.04 -11.17
N GLU A 44 -13.39 9.01 -11.35
CA GLU A 44 -13.82 9.47 -12.68
C GLU A 44 -12.64 9.88 -13.60
N GLN A 45 -11.57 10.44 -13.03
CA GLN A 45 -10.39 10.88 -13.78
C GLN A 45 -9.45 9.74 -14.21
N ILE A 46 -9.43 8.63 -13.47
CA ILE A 46 -8.40 7.57 -13.65
C ILE A 46 -8.99 6.22 -14.08
N GLU A 47 -10.29 5.97 -13.87
CA GLU A 47 -10.91 4.65 -14.01
C GLU A 47 -10.74 4.07 -15.42
N GLU A 48 -10.92 4.87 -16.48
CA GLU A 48 -10.76 4.39 -17.87
C GLU A 48 -9.33 3.91 -18.14
N LYS A 49 -8.33 4.67 -17.68
CA LYS A 49 -6.91 4.30 -17.85
C LYS A 49 -6.57 3.05 -17.05
N VAL A 50 -7.09 2.96 -15.83
CA VAL A 50 -6.95 1.79 -14.96
C VAL A 50 -7.56 0.56 -15.60
N TRP A 51 -8.79 0.67 -16.14
CA TRP A 51 -9.45 -0.43 -16.85
C TRP A 51 -8.59 -0.94 -18.00
N ASN A 52 -8.06 -0.03 -18.82
CA ASN A 52 -7.23 -0.40 -19.96
C ASN A 52 -5.98 -1.20 -19.56
N ARG A 53 -5.38 -0.90 -18.41
CA ARG A 53 -4.21 -1.62 -17.88
C ARG A 53 -4.58 -2.93 -17.17
N LEU A 54 -5.74 -3.00 -16.51
CA LEU A 54 -6.16 -4.15 -15.69
C LEU A 54 -7.03 -5.19 -16.40
N GLN A 55 -7.74 -4.84 -17.48
CA GLN A 55 -8.77 -5.69 -18.08
C GLN A 55 -8.30 -7.12 -18.40
N ASN A 56 -7.04 -7.30 -18.85
CA ASN A 56 -6.50 -8.63 -19.14
C ASN A 56 -6.36 -9.47 -17.85
N ASN A 57 -5.81 -8.86 -16.80
CA ASN A 57 -5.62 -9.49 -15.50
C ASN A 57 -6.97 -9.80 -14.83
N LEU A 58 -7.91 -8.87 -14.91
CA LEU A 58 -9.29 -9.06 -14.44
C LEU A 58 -9.96 -10.21 -15.19
N SER A 59 -9.85 -10.26 -16.51
CA SER A 59 -10.41 -11.33 -17.33
C SER A 59 -9.83 -12.71 -16.96
N LEU A 60 -8.51 -12.80 -16.73
CA LEU A 60 -7.84 -14.02 -16.25
C LEU A 60 -8.34 -14.44 -14.85
N ALA A 61 -8.62 -13.48 -13.98
CA ALA A 61 -9.24 -13.73 -12.68
C ALA A 61 -10.75 -14.04 -12.75
N GLY A 62 -11.38 -13.95 -13.93
CA GLY A 62 -12.80 -14.24 -14.16
C GLY A 62 -13.72 -13.02 -14.22
N TYR A 63 -13.17 -11.81 -14.17
CA TYR A 63 -13.88 -10.53 -14.16
C TYR A 63 -13.78 -9.83 -15.53
N LYS A 64 -14.65 -10.23 -16.47
CA LYS A 64 -14.54 -9.79 -17.88
C LYS A 64 -15.10 -8.38 -18.17
N MET A 65 -16.06 -7.91 -17.36
CA MET A 65 -16.88 -6.72 -17.67
C MET A 65 -17.04 -5.76 -16.49
N ASP A 66 -16.58 -6.12 -15.28
CA ASP A 66 -16.68 -5.29 -14.08
C ASP A 66 -15.50 -5.62 -13.14
N TYR A 67 -15.32 -4.80 -12.11
CA TYR A 67 -14.36 -5.01 -11.03
C TYR A 67 -14.90 -5.95 -9.94
N PRO A 68 -14.03 -6.72 -9.26
CA PRO A 68 -14.42 -7.51 -8.11
C PRO A 68 -14.98 -6.63 -6.98
N LYS A 69 -16.01 -7.13 -6.29
CA LYS A 69 -16.57 -6.45 -5.10
C LYS A 69 -15.89 -6.88 -3.80
N GLU A 70 -15.19 -8.01 -3.80
CA GLU A 70 -14.37 -8.47 -2.68
C GLU A 70 -12.92 -8.64 -3.14
N ILE A 71 -12.00 -7.97 -2.45
CA ILE A 71 -10.56 -8.10 -2.69
C ILE A 71 -9.80 -8.33 -1.37
N ILE A 72 -8.59 -8.86 -1.48
CA ILE A 72 -7.64 -9.01 -0.38
C ILE A 72 -6.31 -8.43 -0.84
N LEU A 73 -5.68 -7.60 0.00
CA LEU A 73 -4.36 -7.04 -0.23
C LEU A 73 -3.34 -7.82 0.60
N VAL A 74 -2.26 -8.29 -0.01
CA VAL A 74 -1.19 -9.03 0.69
C VAL A 74 0.15 -8.42 0.35
N ALA A 75 0.82 -7.86 1.35
CA ALA A 75 2.14 -7.28 1.21
C ALA A 75 3.19 -8.21 1.79
N PHE A 76 4.23 -8.49 1.02
CA PHE A 76 5.37 -9.30 1.43
C PHE A 76 6.62 -8.44 1.51
N LYS A 77 7.22 -8.36 2.70
CA LYS A 77 8.34 -7.44 2.97
C LYS A 77 9.66 -7.89 2.36
N GLU A 78 9.98 -9.18 2.44
CA GLU A 78 11.20 -9.77 1.89
C GLU A 78 11.20 -9.72 0.36
N GLU A 79 10.09 -10.13 -0.25
CA GLU A 79 9.88 -10.16 -1.70
C GLU A 79 9.63 -8.74 -2.25
N GLN A 80 9.28 -7.79 -1.39
CA GLN A 80 8.94 -6.41 -1.76
C GLN A 80 7.83 -6.36 -2.81
N ILE A 81 6.75 -7.12 -2.60
CA ILE A 81 5.60 -7.16 -3.50
C ILE A 81 4.29 -6.95 -2.74
N LEU A 82 3.35 -6.28 -3.40
CA LEU A 82 1.95 -6.23 -3.01
C LEU A 82 1.14 -7.06 -4.00
N GLN A 83 0.50 -8.12 -3.53
CA GLN A 83 -0.44 -8.91 -4.30
C GLN A 83 -1.87 -8.43 -4.03
N VAL A 84 -2.68 -8.43 -5.09
CA VAL A 84 -4.12 -8.17 -4.99
C VAL A 84 -4.87 -9.40 -5.46
N TYR A 85 -5.69 -9.95 -4.57
CA TYR A 85 -6.58 -11.06 -4.85
C TYR A 85 -8.01 -10.57 -5.00
N ALA A 86 -8.78 -11.27 -5.84
CA ALA A 86 -10.22 -11.16 -5.90
C ALA A 86 -10.86 -12.40 -5.27
N LYS A 87 -12.05 -12.23 -4.68
CA LYS A 87 -12.85 -13.31 -4.13
C LYS A 87 -14.26 -13.26 -4.70
N ASP A 88 -14.78 -14.42 -5.09
CA ASP A 88 -16.18 -14.62 -5.45
C ASP A 88 -16.66 -16.01 -5.00
N TYR A 89 -17.83 -16.44 -5.47
CA TYR A 89 -18.40 -17.75 -5.18
C TYR A 89 -17.60 -18.92 -5.79
N ASN A 90 -16.72 -18.66 -6.76
CA ASN A 90 -15.84 -19.66 -7.36
C ASN A 90 -14.49 -19.79 -6.63
N GLY A 91 -14.22 -18.94 -5.64
CA GLY A 91 -13.02 -18.98 -4.81
C GLY A 91 -12.20 -17.69 -4.88
N ILE A 92 -10.92 -17.82 -4.50
CA ILE A 92 -9.96 -16.72 -4.46
C ILE A 92 -9.01 -16.87 -5.64
N ARG A 93 -8.71 -15.77 -6.34
CA ARG A 93 -7.78 -15.74 -7.48
C ARG A 93 -6.92 -14.48 -7.41
N ILE A 94 -5.66 -14.60 -7.82
CA ILE A 94 -4.83 -13.40 -7.96
C ILE A 94 -5.31 -12.54 -9.13
N ILE A 95 -5.29 -11.22 -8.95
CA ILE A 95 -5.46 -10.25 -10.03
C ILE A 95 -4.08 -9.85 -10.56
N LYS A 96 -3.21 -9.32 -9.69
CA LYS A 96 -1.93 -8.75 -10.09
C LYS A 96 -0.98 -8.62 -8.88
N GLU A 97 0.32 -8.61 -9.17
CA GLU A 97 1.38 -8.26 -8.24
C GLU A 97 1.99 -6.90 -8.59
N TYR A 98 2.37 -6.13 -7.57
CA TYR A 98 2.97 -4.81 -7.69
C TYR A 98 4.25 -4.77 -6.87
N PRO A 99 5.43 -4.60 -7.50
CA PRO A 99 6.67 -4.39 -6.78
C PRO A 99 6.61 -3.12 -5.92
N PHE A 100 7.23 -3.15 -4.75
CA PHE A 100 7.49 -1.94 -4.00
C PHE A 100 8.50 -1.10 -4.78
N THR A 101 8.36 0.22 -4.67
CA THR A 101 9.24 1.20 -5.31
C THR A 101 10.29 1.75 -4.36
N ALA A 102 10.10 1.55 -3.05
CA ALA A 102 11.07 1.79 -1.99
C ALA A 102 10.72 0.93 -0.77
N TYR A 103 11.69 0.67 0.08
CA TYR A 103 11.53 -0.14 1.30
C TYR A 103 12.30 0.50 2.45
N SER A 104 11.74 0.44 3.66
CA SER A 104 12.38 0.89 4.88
C SER A 104 12.22 -0.15 5.99
N GLY A 105 13.23 -0.22 6.86
CA GLY A 105 13.23 -1.16 7.98
C GLY A 105 13.85 -2.51 7.64
N LYS A 106 13.53 -3.51 8.47
CA LYS A 106 13.94 -4.92 8.39
C LYS A 106 12.72 -5.83 8.55
N LEU A 107 12.90 -7.15 8.38
CA LEU A 107 11.87 -8.11 8.80
C LEU A 107 11.62 -7.98 10.31
N GLY A 108 10.38 -8.20 10.72
CA GLY A 108 9.88 -7.96 12.06
C GLY A 108 8.78 -6.89 12.10
N PRO A 109 7.84 -6.98 13.06
CA PRO A 109 6.74 -6.04 13.18
C PRO A 109 7.21 -4.62 13.53
N LYS A 110 6.31 -3.66 13.37
CA LYS A 110 6.48 -2.33 13.89
C LYS A 110 6.25 -2.37 15.40
N LEU A 111 7.20 -1.83 16.18
CA LEU A 111 7.17 -1.90 17.64
C LEU A 111 6.91 -0.55 18.28
N LYS A 112 7.25 0.56 17.62
CA LYS A 112 7.03 1.91 18.16
C LYS A 112 6.96 2.98 17.07
N GLU A 113 6.44 4.14 17.41
CA GLU A 113 6.50 5.31 16.54
C GLU A 113 7.96 5.66 16.17
N GLY A 114 8.19 6.02 14.91
CA GLY A 114 9.51 6.42 14.42
C GLY A 114 10.53 5.31 14.17
N ASP A 115 10.23 4.04 14.44
CA ASP A 115 11.14 2.90 14.15
C ASP A 115 11.37 2.59 12.66
N ARG A 116 10.63 3.28 11.77
CA ARG A 116 10.69 3.16 10.30
C ARG A 116 10.32 1.77 9.76
N GLN A 117 9.69 0.93 10.59
CA GLN A 117 9.20 -0.39 10.20
C GLN A 117 7.86 -0.30 9.47
N ILE A 118 7.69 -1.11 8.44
CA ILE A 118 6.38 -1.52 7.95
C ILE A 118 5.85 -2.57 8.95
N PRO A 119 4.62 -2.43 9.48
CA PRO A 119 4.07 -3.38 10.43
C PRO A 119 3.86 -4.76 9.80
N GLU A 120 3.75 -5.80 10.62
CA GLU A 120 3.45 -7.17 10.20
C GLU A 120 2.21 -7.63 10.96
N GLY A 121 1.21 -8.14 10.24
CA GLY A 121 -0.07 -8.52 10.84
C GLY A 121 -1.24 -8.53 9.87
N ILE A 122 -2.44 -8.64 10.44
CA ILE A 122 -3.71 -8.68 9.70
C ILE A 122 -4.49 -7.41 10.04
N TYR A 123 -4.80 -6.64 9.01
CA TYR A 123 -5.41 -5.32 9.08
C TYR A 123 -6.59 -5.25 8.10
N ASN A 124 -7.21 -4.08 8.05
CA ASN A 124 -8.19 -3.72 7.04
C ASN A 124 -7.82 -2.40 6.38
N VAL A 125 -8.44 -2.13 5.22
CA VAL A 125 -8.50 -0.79 4.66
C VAL A 125 -9.42 0.07 5.54
N GLU A 126 -8.91 1.18 6.05
CA GLU A 126 -9.65 2.12 6.89
C GLU A 126 -10.35 3.19 6.04
N TYR A 127 -9.63 3.82 5.11
CA TYR A 127 -10.17 4.78 4.15
C TYR A 127 -9.25 5.01 2.95
N LEU A 128 -9.80 5.63 1.91
CA LEU A 128 -9.09 6.09 0.71
C LEU A 128 -8.79 7.58 0.80
N ASN A 129 -7.55 7.97 0.49
CA ASN A 129 -7.11 9.36 0.46
C ASN A 129 -6.74 9.80 -0.97
N PRO A 130 -7.64 10.51 -1.68
CA PRO A 130 -7.36 11.03 -3.02
C PRO A 130 -6.44 12.27 -3.00
N ASN A 131 -6.22 12.88 -1.83
CA ASN A 131 -5.46 14.11 -1.66
C ASN A 131 -4.08 13.86 -1.02
N SER A 132 -3.53 12.66 -1.18
CA SER A 132 -2.25 12.31 -0.59
C SER A 132 -1.10 13.18 -1.12
N SER A 133 -0.24 13.61 -0.21
CA SER A 133 1.07 14.20 -0.53
C SER A 133 1.93 13.25 -1.38
N TYR A 134 1.64 11.94 -1.32
CA TYR A 134 2.31 10.88 -2.08
C TYR A 134 1.46 10.35 -3.25
N TYR A 135 0.67 11.25 -3.87
CA TYR A 135 -0.25 11.03 -4.99
C TYR A 135 -1.64 10.49 -4.60
N LEU A 136 -1.76 9.19 -4.37
CA LEU A 136 -2.92 8.51 -3.83
C LEU A 136 -2.46 7.66 -2.65
N SER A 137 -3.31 7.45 -1.64
CA SER A 137 -2.99 6.52 -0.57
C SER A 137 -4.20 5.82 0.01
N ILE A 138 -3.95 4.62 0.54
CA ILE A 138 -4.92 3.75 1.20
C ILE A 138 -4.46 3.61 2.64
N LYS A 139 -5.30 4.02 3.60
CA LYS A 139 -4.99 3.90 5.04
C LYS A 139 -5.16 2.45 5.48
N VAL A 140 -4.12 1.89 6.10
CA VAL A 140 -4.17 0.59 6.76
C VAL A 140 -4.57 0.80 8.22
N SER A 141 -5.44 -0.05 8.76
CA SER A 141 -5.97 0.02 10.13
C SER A 141 -4.96 -0.41 11.22
N TYR A 142 -3.69 -0.04 11.06
CA TYR A 142 -2.66 -0.17 12.09
C TYR A 142 -2.75 1.02 13.07
N PRO A 143 -2.57 0.80 14.39
CA PRO A 143 -2.37 -0.49 15.05
C PRO A 143 -3.68 -1.25 15.29
N ASN A 144 -3.64 -2.58 15.16
CA ASN A 144 -4.76 -3.46 15.51
C ASN A 144 -4.71 -3.87 16.99
N ASP A 145 -5.65 -4.70 17.44
CA ASP A 145 -5.72 -5.12 18.85
C ASP A 145 -4.57 -6.05 19.26
N PHE A 146 -4.01 -6.83 18.32
CA PHE A 146 -2.81 -7.62 18.57
C PHE A 146 -1.62 -6.69 18.85
N ASP A 147 -1.38 -5.70 17.99
CA ASP A 147 -0.30 -4.72 18.16
C ASP A 147 -0.41 -4.02 19.53
N LYS A 148 -1.61 -3.53 19.88
CA LYS A 148 -1.87 -2.86 21.16
C LYS A 148 -1.59 -3.78 22.35
N SER A 149 -2.05 -5.04 22.30
CA SER A 149 -1.84 -6.01 23.38
C SER A 149 -0.35 -6.30 23.64
N LYS A 150 0.49 -6.24 22.61
CA LYS A 150 1.94 -6.42 22.77
C LYS A 150 2.65 -5.17 23.29
N THR A 151 2.06 -4.00 23.08
CA THR A 151 2.61 -2.72 23.53
C THR A 151 2.40 -2.50 25.02
N GLU A 152 1.22 -2.88 25.54
CA GLU A 152 0.90 -2.81 26.99
C GLU A 152 1.91 -3.62 27.83
N LEU A 153 2.47 -4.69 27.26
CA LEU A 153 3.43 -5.57 27.92
C LEU A 153 4.87 -5.06 27.87
N THR A 154 5.22 -4.10 27.00
CA THR A 154 6.62 -3.75 26.67
C THR A 154 7.08 -2.36 27.10
N ASN A 155 6.30 -1.63 27.91
CA ASN A 155 6.58 -0.22 28.32
C ASN A 155 6.78 0.74 27.12
N ILE A 156 6.28 0.39 25.94
CA ILE A 156 6.30 1.28 24.77
C ILE A 156 5.08 2.19 24.84
N THR A 157 5.27 3.51 24.78
CA THR A 157 4.18 4.47 25.02
C THR A 157 3.40 4.84 23.76
N GLU A 158 3.95 4.67 22.55
CA GLU A 158 3.31 5.09 21.29
C GLU A 158 3.68 4.17 20.11
N LEU A 159 2.69 3.52 19.48
CA LEU A 159 2.86 2.69 18.27
C LEU A 159 2.89 3.50 16.97
N GLY A 160 2.46 4.76 17.01
CA GLY A 160 2.09 5.54 15.83
C GLY A 160 0.79 5.05 15.19
N GLY A 161 0.50 5.49 13.96
CA GLY A 161 -0.72 5.10 13.24
C GLY A 161 -0.74 5.37 11.73
N ASP A 162 0.23 6.11 11.20
CA ASP A 162 0.24 6.54 9.79
C ASP A 162 0.88 5.51 8.86
N ILE A 163 0.19 4.37 8.69
CA ILE A 163 0.58 3.32 7.75
C ILE A 163 -0.31 3.36 6.52
N PHE A 164 0.31 3.52 5.36
CA PHE A 164 -0.37 3.66 4.08
C PHE A 164 0.27 2.81 2.99
N ILE A 165 -0.57 2.35 2.05
CA ILE A 165 -0.13 1.93 0.72
C ILE A 165 -0.28 3.15 -0.19
N HIS A 166 0.76 3.56 -0.92
CA HIS A 166 0.72 4.80 -1.70
C HIS A 166 1.56 4.78 -2.98
N GLY A 167 1.51 5.89 -3.73
CA GLY A 167 2.22 6.05 -5.01
C GLY A 167 3.71 6.30 -4.86
N LYS A 168 4.10 7.58 -4.78
CA LYS A 168 5.50 8.07 -4.83
C LYS A 168 6.51 7.15 -4.15
N ALA A 169 7.66 6.95 -4.80
CA ALA A 169 8.75 6.05 -4.39
C ALA A 169 9.61 6.59 -3.22
N VAL A 170 8.97 6.95 -2.10
CA VAL A 170 9.64 7.44 -0.88
C VAL A 170 8.87 6.90 0.32
N THR A 171 9.55 6.32 1.32
CA THR A 171 8.87 5.76 2.51
C THR A 171 9.72 5.82 3.78
N ILE A 172 9.03 5.96 4.92
CA ILE A 172 9.54 5.78 6.28
C ILE A 172 8.49 4.97 7.06
N GLY A 173 8.26 3.71 6.67
CA GLY A 173 7.31 2.78 7.32
C GLY A 173 5.99 2.54 6.57
N CYS A 174 5.81 3.12 5.38
CA CYS A 174 4.68 2.86 4.46
C CYS A 174 5.06 1.88 3.33
N ILE A 175 4.09 1.48 2.51
CA ILE A 175 4.27 0.60 1.35
C ILE A 175 4.08 1.42 0.05
N PRO A 176 5.17 1.89 -0.59
CA PRO A 176 5.09 2.62 -1.86
C PRO A 176 5.12 1.67 -3.05
N ILE A 177 4.13 1.73 -3.94
CA ILE A 177 4.04 0.85 -5.13
C ILE A 177 4.15 1.61 -6.46
N GLY A 178 4.33 2.93 -6.41
CA GLY A 178 4.42 3.78 -7.60
C GLY A 178 3.07 4.33 -8.05
N ASP A 179 3.09 5.46 -8.76
CA ASP A 179 1.89 6.23 -9.08
C ASP A 179 0.90 5.44 -9.98
N GLU A 180 1.40 4.68 -10.95
CA GLU A 180 0.53 3.88 -11.84
C GLU A 180 -0.12 2.69 -11.10
N ALA A 181 0.66 1.99 -10.27
CA ALA A 181 0.18 0.86 -9.49
C ALA A 181 -0.84 1.31 -8.43
N ILE A 182 -0.61 2.43 -7.74
CA ILE A 182 -1.56 2.90 -6.74
C ILE A 182 -2.89 3.33 -7.36
N GLU A 183 -2.94 3.82 -8.60
CA GLU A 183 -4.23 4.06 -9.28
C GLU A 183 -5.03 2.77 -9.41
N GLU A 184 -4.38 1.68 -9.83
CA GLU A 184 -5.02 0.38 -10.02
C GLU A 184 -5.55 -0.17 -8.69
N VAL A 185 -4.71 -0.19 -7.65
CA VAL A 185 -5.11 -0.67 -6.32
C VAL A 185 -6.17 0.24 -5.69
N PHE A 186 -6.10 1.56 -5.90
CA PHE A 186 -7.07 2.52 -5.37
C PHE A 186 -8.46 2.34 -6.00
N VAL A 187 -8.53 2.13 -7.33
CA VAL A 187 -9.81 1.83 -8.01
C VAL A 187 -10.37 0.49 -7.53
N LEU A 188 -9.56 -0.58 -7.51
CA LEU A 188 -9.99 -1.88 -7.01
C LEU A 188 -10.54 -1.79 -5.57
N THR A 189 -9.82 -1.06 -4.71
CA THR A 189 -10.22 -0.84 -3.32
C THR A 189 -11.52 -0.04 -3.24
N GLN A 190 -11.69 0.99 -4.07
CA GLN A 190 -12.94 1.77 -4.10
C GLN A 190 -14.14 0.93 -4.55
N LYS A 191 -13.97 0.07 -5.55
CA LYS A 191 -15.04 -0.80 -6.05
C LYS A 191 -15.43 -1.88 -5.04
N ALA A 192 -14.52 -2.24 -4.14
CA ALA A 192 -14.73 -3.22 -3.08
C ALA A 192 -15.03 -2.60 -1.70
N ILE A 193 -15.02 -1.26 -1.55
CA ILE A 193 -14.96 -0.58 -0.25
C ILE A 193 -16.18 -0.82 0.67
N THR A 194 -17.31 -1.20 0.08
CA THR A 194 -18.51 -1.57 0.84
C THR A 194 -18.35 -2.90 1.59
N ASN A 195 -17.36 -3.69 1.20
CA ASN A 195 -16.94 -4.91 1.88
C ASN A 195 -15.70 -4.60 2.71
N ASN A 196 -15.54 -5.28 3.85
CA ASN A 196 -14.33 -5.15 4.64
C ASN A 196 -13.13 -5.73 3.88
N ILE A 197 -12.17 -4.89 3.48
CA ILE A 197 -11.01 -5.29 2.69
C ILE A 197 -9.87 -5.65 3.62
N LYS A 198 -9.52 -6.94 3.65
CA LYS A 198 -8.41 -7.46 4.45
C LYS A 198 -7.07 -7.04 3.84
N VAL A 199 -6.15 -6.60 4.70
CA VAL A 199 -4.76 -6.28 4.36
C VAL A 199 -3.86 -7.16 5.22
N ILE A 200 -3.17 -8.11 4.61
CA ILE A 200 -2.18 -8.96 5.27
C ILE A 200 -0.81 -8.37 4.97
N ILE A 201 -0.01 -8.08 5.98
CA ILE A 201 1.38 -7.68 5.81
C ILE A 201 2.24 -8.75 6.47
N SER A 202 3.00 -9.49 5.65
CA SER A 202 3.79 -10.62 6.08
C SER A 202 5.28 -10.34 5.90
N PRO A 203 6.17 -10.84 6.79
CA PRO A 203 7.61 -10.73 6.57
C PRO A 203 8.04 -11.36 5.23
N ARG A 204 7.44 -12.49 4.86
CA ARG A 204 7.71 -13.24 3.61
C ARG A 204 6.52 -14.10 3.23
N ASP A 205 6.54 -14.73 2.06
CA ASP A 205 5.51 -15.68 1.69
C ASP A 205 5.72 -17.04 2.37
N PHE A 206 5.06 -17.26 3.52
CA PHE A 206 5.15 -18.52 4.27
C PHE A 206 4.66 -19.76 3.50
N ARG A 207 3.94 -19.58 2.39
CA ARG A 207 3.47 -20.69 1.55
C ARG A 207 4.59 -21.24 0.67
N THR A 208 5.64 -20.46 0.42
CA THR A 208 6.82 -20.87 -0.35
C THR A 208 8.07 -20.96 0.51
N ASN A 209 8.17 -20.14 1.55
CA ASN A 209 9.25 -20.13 2.54
C ASN A 209 8.67 -20.17 3.96
N PRO A 210 8.41 -21.37 4.53
CA PRO A 210 7.73 -21.52 5.82
C PRO A 210 8.60 -21.15 7.03
N SER A 211 9.87 -20.78 6.84
CA SER A 211 10.76 -20.43 7.94
C SER A 211 10.42 -19.06 8.50
N TYR A 212 10.03 -19.00 9.77
CA TYR A 212 9.78 -17.75 10.48
C TYR A 212 11.11 -16.99 10.74
N PRO A 213 11.16 -15.67 10.50
CA PRO A 213 12.28 -14.85 10.95
C PRO A 213 12.34 -14.80 12.49
N GLU A 214 13.54 -14.85 13.05
CA GLU A 214 13.75 -14.58 14.49
C GLU A 214 13.91 -13.08 14.70
N ILE A 215 13.21 -12.52 15.70
CA ILE A 215 13.22 -11.08 16.00
C ILE A 215 13.78 -10.86 17.41
N ASP A 216 15.05 -10.46 17.49
CA ASP A 216 15.79 -10.31 18.76
C ASP A 216 15.08 -9.45 19.82
N GLU A 217 14.28 -8.46 19.38
CA GLU A 217 13.64 -7.51 20.27
C GLU A 217 12.37 -8.02 20.97
N ILE A 218 11.80 -9.15 20.52
CA ILE A 218 10.53 -9.70 21.02
C ILE A 218 10.61 -11.22 21.22
N ASN A 219 9.60 -11.79 21.87
CA ASN A 219 9.49 -13.23 22.13
C ASN A 219 8.10 -13.81 21.77
N TRP A 220 7.30 -13.02 21.06
CA TRP A 220 5.92 -13.33 20.67
C TRP A 220 5.74 -13.37 19.15
N GLU A 221 6.82 -13.26 18.38
CA GLU A 221 6.86 -13.28 16.92
C GLU A 221 6.21 -14.53 16.35
N ASN A 222 6.41 -15.70 16.97
CA ASN A 222 5.78 -16.94 16.53
C ASN A 222 4.24 -16.90 16.66
N GLU A 223 3.70 -16.20 17.66
CA GLU A 223 2.25 -16.02 17.79
C GLU A 223 1.70 -15.16 16.64
N LEU A 224 2.41 -14.10 16.27
CA LEU A 224 2.08 -13.25 15.12
C LEU A 224 2.16 -14.05 13.81
N TYR A 225 3.27 -14.76 13.60
CA TYR A 225 3.54 -15.47 12.36
C TYR A 225 2.60 -16.65 12.13
N ASN A 226 2.21 -17.37 13.17
CA ASN A 226 1.15 -18.39 13.04
C ASN A 226 -0.17 -17.79 12.54
N LYS A 227 -0.59 -16.63 13.07
CA LYS A 227 -1.82 -15.95 12.61
C LYS A 227 -1.73 -15.53 11.15
N ILE A 228 -0.58 -14.99 10.74
CA ILE A 228 -0.34 -14.60 9.35
C ILE A 228 -0.32 -15.83 8.44
N GLU A 229 0.38 -16.90 8.83
CA GLU A 229 0.47 -18.14 8.07
C GLU A 229 -0.91 -18.78 7.85
N ASP A 230 -1.75 -18.83 8.89
CA ASP A 230 -3.11 -19.36 8.80
C ASP A 230 -3.95 -18.61 7.76
N GLU A 231 -3.82 -17.28 7.70
CA GLU A 231 -4.49 -16.45 6.69
C GLU A 231 -3.92 -16.68 5.29
N LEU A 232 -2.60 -16.76 5.16
CA LEU A 232 -1.95 -17.00 3.88
C LEU A 232 -2.35 -18.37 3.29
N LYS A 233 -2.48 -19.42 4.11
CA LYS A 233 -2.92 -20.76 3.67
C LYS A 233 -4.30 -20.77 3.01
N THR A 234 -5.12 -19.74 3.23
CA THR A 234 -6.43 -19.60 2.55
C THR A 234 -6.32 -19.08 1.11
N LEU A 235 -5.17 -18.55 0.72
CA LEU A 235 -4.94 -17.91 -0.57
C LEU A 235 -4.19 -18.84 -1.53
N PRO A 236 -4.54 -18.85 -2.83
CA PRO A 236 -3.82 -19.65 -3.80
C PRO A 236 -2.38 -19.14 -3.98
N ASN A 237 -1.43 -20.05 -4.13
CA ASN A 237 -0.09 -19.69 -4.62
C ASN A 237 -0.15 -19.40 -6.12
N ASN A 238 0.75 -18.51 -6.58
CA ASN A 238 1.02 -18.30 -8.00
C ASN A 238 1.85 -19.42 -8.60
#